data_AF-A0AA86W5X9-F1
#
_entry.id   AF-A0AA86W5X9-F1
#
_cell.length_a   1.000
_cell.length_b   1.000
_cell.length_c   1.000
_cell.angle_alpha   90.00
_cell.angle_beta   90.00
_cell.angle_gamma   90.00
#
_symmetry.space_group_name_H-M   'P 1'
#
loop_
_entity.id
_entity.type
_entity.pdbx_description
1 polymer ?
#
loop_
_entity_poly.entity_id
_entity_poly.type
_entity_poly.pdbx_seq_one_letter_code
_entity_poly.pdbx_strand_id
1 'polypeptide(L)'
;MNEYDYVDLDLKVECPVYSPTKEEFEDPLIYLQKIAPEASKYGICKIVSPLSASVPAGVVLMKEKAGFKFTTRVQPLRLTEWDSEDKVTFFMSGRNYTFRDFEKMANKVFAIRYCSAGCLPATYLEKEFWNEIGCGKMETVEYACDVDGSAFSSSPIDQLGNNKWNLKKLSRLPKSSLRLMETSIPGVTEPMLYIGMLFSHAALEFERVVREHVYTTDILSSDGEDGAFDVLLGKTTLFPPNNLLEHEVPVYKAVQKLGEFIITFSTVETMTEASMICSGKVLTSWWFNI
;
A
#
# COMPACT_ATOMS: atom_id res chain seq x y z
N MET A 1 -17.96 -29.06 13.35
CA MET A 1 -17.12 -28.55 12.25
C MET A 1 -16.57 -27.25 12.78
N ASN A 2 -15.31 -27.25 13.21
CA ASN A 2 -14.79 -26.36 14.25
C ASN A 2 -14.65 -24.92 13.76
N GLU A 3 -15.00 -23.97 14.65
CA GLU A 3 -14.63 -22.56 14.57
C GLU A 3 -13.12 -22.45 14.33
N TYR A 4 -12.73 -21.95 13.16
CA TYR A 4 -11.36 -21.51 12.94
C TYR A 4 -11.17 -20.24 13.78
N ASP A 5 -10.41 -20.36 14.86
CA ASP A 5 -9.89 -19.20 15.60
C ASP A 5 -8.98 -18.38 14.66
N TYR A 6 -9.55 -17.36 14.00
CA TYR A 6 -8.83 -16.32 13.25
C TYR A 6 -7.89 -15.47 14.15
N VAL A 7 -7.65 -15.87 15.40
CA VAL A 7 -7.35 -14.97 16.52
C VAL A 7 -5.87 -14.88 16.86
N ASP A 8 -5.00 -15.69 16.28
CA ASP A 8 -3.55 -15.63 16.50
C ASP A 8 -2.80 -15.21 15.22
N LEU A 9 -2.99 -13.93 14.85
CA LEU A 9 -2.32 -13.28 13.72
C LEU A 9 -0.95 -12.71 14.11
N ASP A 10 -0.32 -13.30 15.12
CA ASP A 10 1.03 -12.91 15.53
C ASP A 10 2.01 -13.44 14.49
N LEU A 11 2.07 -12.75 13.34
CA LEU A 11 3.15 -12.84 12.37
C LEU A 11 4.44 -12.53 13.12
N LYS A 12 5.12 -13.59 13.58
CA LYS A 12 6.28 -13.47 14.47
C LYS A 12 7.51 -12.87 13.79
N VAL A 13 7.49 -12.74 12.46
CA VAL A 13 8.67 -12.31 11.69
C VAL A 13 8.42 -10.96 11.04
N GLU A 14 8.93 -9.92 11.69
CA GLU A 14 9.00 -8.57 11.13
C GLU A 14 10.07 -8.52 10.03
N CYS A 15 9.86 -7.68 9.03
CA CYS A 15 10.87 -7.39 8.02
C CYS A 15 12.08 -6.65 8.63
N PRO A 16 13.25 -6.65 7.95
CA PRO A 16 14.39 -5.86 8.37
C PRO A 16 14.05 -4.37 8.47
N VAL A 17 14.47 -3.74 9.56
CA VAL A 17 14.31 -2.30 9.78
C VAL A 17 15.69 -1.64 9.81
N TYR A 18 15.93 -0.72 8.89
CA TYR A 18 17.17 0.01 8.75
C TYR A 18 17.03 1.45 9.24
N SER A 19 18.00 1.91 10.03
CA SER A 19 18.05 3.27 10.59
C SER A 19 19.35 3.96 10.15
N PRO A 20 19.46 4.42 8.89
CA PRO A 20 20.67 5.05 8.38
C PRO A 20 21.08 6.28 9.17
N THR A 21 22.39 6.53 9.28
CA THR A 21 22.88 7.85 9.69
C THR A 21 22.57 8.89 8.60
N LYS A 22 22.69 10.18 8.93
CA LYS A 22 22.46 11.24 7.92
C LYS A 22 23.40 11.10 6.72
N GLU A 23 24.65 10.70 6.96
CA GLU A 23 25.66 10.48 5.94
C GLU A 23 25.29 9.28 5.05
N GLU A 24 24.83 8.18 5.64
CA GLU A 24 24.35 7.02 4.88
C GLU A 24 23.08 7.34 4.07
N PHE A 25 22.29 8.32 4.52
CA PHE A 25 21.06 8.77 3.88
C PHE A 25 21.28 9.79 2.76
N GLU A 26 22.51 10.18 2.43
CA GLU A 26 22.80 11.18 1.37
C GLU A 26 22.52 10.68 -0.06
N ASP A 27 22.62 9.38 -0.31
CA ASP A 27 22.36 8.79 -1.63
C ASP A 27 21.51 7.51 -1.50
N PRO A 28 20.21 7.58 -1.87
CA PRO A 28 19.31 6.44 -1.71
C PRO A 28 19.76 5.22 -2.49
N LEU A 29 20.28 5.39 -3.70
CA LEU A 29 20.63 4.26 -4.57
C LEU A 29 21.88 3.54 -4.06
N ILE A 30 22.83 4.27 -3.47
CA ILE A 30 23.97 3.65 -2.78
C ILE A 30 23.51 2.89 -1.55
N TYR A 31 22.63 3.48 -0.75
CA TYR A 31 22.15 2.85 0.47
C TYR A 31 21.34 1.58 0.18
N LEU A 32 20.46 1.63 -0.83
CA LEU A 32 19.69 0.48 -1.27
C LEU A 32 20.59 -0.65 -1.78
N GLN A 33 21.63 -0.33 -2.56
CA GLN A 33 22.63 -1.32 -2.97
C GLN A 33 23.37 -1.95 -1.77
N LYS A 34 23.64 -1.18 -0.72
CA LYS A 34 24.28 -1.68 0.52
C LYS A 34 23.40 -2.70 1.24
N ILE A 35 22.10 -2.45 1.37
CA ILE A 35 21.17 -3.32 2.13
C ILE A 35 20.58 -4.46 1.28
N ALA A 36 20.61 -4.34 -0.05
CA ALA A 36 19.98 -5.31 -0.97
C ALA A 36 20.36 -6.79 -0.72
N PRO A 37 21.64 -7.17 -0.45
CA PRO A 37 22.00 -8.57 -0.23
C PRO A 37 21.31 -9.24 0.96
N GLU A 38 20.87 -8.46 1.94
CA GLU A 38 20.10 -8.93 3.09
C GLU A 38 18.59 -8.75 2.85
N ALA A 39 18.17 -7.53 2.53
CA ALA A 39 16.75 -7.16 2.42
C ALA A 39 16.00 -7.94 1.33
N SER A 40 16.66 -8.28 0.23
CA SER A 40 16.06 -9.07 -0.86
C SER A 40 15.60 -10.47 -0.41
N LYS A 41 16.21 -11.06 0.63
CA LYS A 41 15.79 -12.36 1.18
C LYS A 41 14.41 -12.32 1.84
N TYR A 42 13.94 -11.12 2.18
CA TYR A 42 12.66 -10.88 2.83
C TYR A 42 11.60 -10.35 1.87
N GLY A 43 11.99 -9.94 0.65
CA GLY A 43 11.11 -9.26 -0.32
C GLY A 43 10.69 -7.84 0.06
N ILE A 44 10.66 -7.51 1.36
CA ILE A 44 10.36 -6.16 1.87
C ILE A 44 11.34 -5.75 2.95
N CYS A 45 11.59 -4.45 3.09
CA CYS A 45 12.21 -3.88 4.27
C CYS A 45 11.67 -2.49 4.60
N LYS A 46 11.94 -2.03 5.83
CA LYS A 46 11.60 -0.69 6.29
C LYS A 46 12.84 0.15 6.52
N ILE A 47 12.81 1.43 6.14
CA ILE A 47 13.88 2.40 6.37
C ILE A 47 13.32 3.57 7.18
N VAL A 48 13.88 3.82 8.36
CA VAL A 48 13.52 4.95 9.23
C VAL A 48 14.38 6.15 8.82
N SER A 49 13.74 7.17 8.25
CA SER A 49 14.45 8.39 7.83
C SER A 49 15.12 9.09 9.02
N PRO A 50 16.42 9.46 8.95
CA PRO A 50 17.05 10.34 9.93
C PRO A 50 16.65 11.81 9.73
N LEU A 51 15.91 12.12 8.67
CA LEU A 51 15.40 13.45 8.33
C LEU A 51 13.89 13.51 8.58
N SER A 52 13.44 14.57 9.24
CA SER A 52 12.01 14.86 9.43
C SER A 52 11.52 15.84 8.37
N ALA A 53 10.32 15.59 7.84
CA ALA A 53 9.58 16.60 7.09
C ALA A 53 9.21 17.76 8.02
N SER A 54 9.49 18.99 7.60
CA SER A 54 9.09 20.21 8.30
C SER A 54 7.64 20.59 7.99
N VAL A 55 7.14 20.23 6.81
CA VAL A 55 5.77 20.48 6.37
C VAL A 55 5.01 19.16 6.28
N PRO A 56 3.91 18.97 7.04
CA PRO A 56 3.12 17.75 6.97
C PRO A 56 2.50 17.53 5.59
N ALA A 57 2.38 16.27 5.16
CA ALA A 57 1.84 15.88 3.86
C ALA A 57 0.48 16.53 3.55
N GLY A 58 -0.46 16.53 4.51
CA GLY A 58 -1.76 17.18 4.33
C GLY A 58 -1.66 18.70 4.08
N VAL A 59 -0.67 19.37 4.69
CA VAL A 59 -0.43 20.80 4.45
C VAL A 59 0.14 21.02 3.04
N VAL A 60 1.07 20.17 2.58
CA VAL A 60 1.59 20.22 1.21
C VAL A 60 0.44 20.08 0.20
N LEU A 61 -0.39 19.05 0.37
CA LEU A 61 -1.51 18.77 -0.54
C LEU A 61 -2.58 19.87 -0.53
N MET A 62 -2.79 20.57 0.59
CA MET A 62 -3.79 21.63 0.69
C MET A 62 -3.27 23.02 0.29
N LYS A 63 -2.00 23.34 0.56
CA LYS A 63 -1.46 24.70 0.43
C LYS A 63 -0.46 24.86 -0.71
N GLU A 64 0.38 23.87 -0.95
CA GLU A 64 1.38 23.95 -2.03
C GLU A 64 0.78 23.51 -3.37
N LYS A 65 -0.24 22.64 -3.36
CA LYS A 65 -0.96 22.21 -4.56
C LYS A 65 -2.34 22.87 -4.63
N ALA A 66 -2.40 24.03 -5.28
CA ALA A 66 -3.64 24.78 -5.44
C ALA A 66 -4.73 23.94 -6.13
N GLY A 67 -5.91 23.88 -5.51
CA GLY A 67 -7.06 23.16 -6.07
C GLY A 67 -6.93 21.64 -6.09
N PHE A 68 -6.02 21.04 -5.31
CA PHE A 68 -5.86 19.59 -5.26
C PHE A 68 -7.18 18.89 -4.89
N LYS A 69 -7.60 18.01 -5.78
CA LYS A 69 -8.73 17.11 -5.63
C LYS A 69 -8.35 15.74 -6.18
N PHE A 70 -9.03 14.71 -5.71
CA PHE A 70 -8.86 13.35 -6.18
C PHE A 70 -10.21 12.62 -6.16
N THR A 71 -10.31 11.59 -6.98
CA THR A 71 -11.48 10.70 -7.03
C THR A 71 -11.15 9.44 -6.25
N THR A 72 -12.01 9.08 -5.30
CA THR A 72 -11.92 7.78 -4.62
C THR A 72 -12.46 6.68 -5.51
N ARG A 73 -12.25 5.43 -5.10
CA ARG A 73 -12.94 4.24 -5.59
C ARG A 73 -13.60 3.59 -4.40
N VAL A 74 -14.77 3.00 -4.62
CA VAL A 74 -15.41 2.17 -3.61
C VAL A 74 -14.75 0.79 -3.68
N GLN A 75 -14.22 0.32 -2.57
CA GLN A 75 -13.55 -0.96 -2.43
C GLN A 75 -14.41 -1.86 -1.53
N PRO A 76 -14.96 -2.97 -2.04
CA PRO A 76 -15.62 -3.96 -1.19
C PRO A 76 -14.57 -4.69 -0.34
N LEU A 77 -14.87 -4.90 0.94
CA LEU A 77 -13.99 -5.62 1.86
C LEU A 77 -13.98 -7.13 1.60
N ARG A 78 -15.11 -7.69 1.13
CA ARG A 78 -15.27 -9.11 0.83
C ARG A 78 -15.69 -9.29 -0.63
N LEU A 79 -14.72 -9.48 -1.51
CA LEU A 79 -14.93 -9.56 -2.97
C LEU A 79 -15.75 -10.77 -3.44
N THR A 80 -15.81 -11.85 -2.65
CA THR A 80 -16.57 -13.07 -2.93
C THR A 80 -18.08 -12.89 -2.87
N GLU A 81 -18.55 -11.81 -2.24
CA GLU A 81 -19.98 -11.55 -2.04
C GLU A 81 -20.63 -10.82 -3.23
N TRP A 82 -19.83 -10.41 -4.24
CA TRP A 82 -20.27 -9.49 -5.30
C TRP A 82 -19.96 -10.03 -6.70
N ASP A 83 -20.90 -9.85 -7.63
CA ASP A 83 -20.75 -10.31 -9.01
C ASP A 83 -19.91 -9.35 -9.87
N SER A 84 -19.71 -9.70 -11.14
CA SER A 84 -18.93 -8.90 -12.09
C SER A 84 -19.54 -7.53 -12.42
N GLU A 85 -20.87 -7.38 -12.36
CA GLU A 85 -21.55 -6.10 -12.62
C GLU A 85 -21.44 -5.15 -11.40
N ASP A 86 -21.51 -5.70 -10.19
CA ASP A 86 -21.27 -4.97 -8.95
C ASP A 86 -19.85 -4.39 -8.88
N LYS A 87 -18.84 -5.18 -9.30
CA LYS A 87 -17.43 -4.76 -9.34
C LYS A 87 -17.19 -3.55 -10.24
N VAL A 88 -17.84 -3.50 -11.41
CA VAL A 88 -17.78 -2.33 -12.32
C VAL A 88 -18.47 -1.12 -11.67
N THR A 89 -19.61 -1.35 -11.01
CA THR A 89 -20.35 -0.29 -10.32
C THR A 89 -19.53 0.34 -9.19
N PHE A 90 -18.83 -0.46 -8.38
CA PHE A 90 -17.95 0.05 -7.31
C PHE A 90 -16.80 0.91 -7.85
N PHE A 91 -16.18 0.48 -8.95
CA PHE A 91 -15.13 1.24 -9.62
C PHE A 91 -15.62 2.61 -10.10
N MET A 92 -16.84 2.66 -10.64
CA MET A 92 -17.44 3.88 -11.18
C MET A 92 -18.13 4.76 -10.11
N SER A 93 -18.36 4.25 -8.90
CA SER A 93 -19.08 4.95 -7.81
C SER A 93 -18.21 5.89 -6.97
N GLY A 94 -16.97 6.10 -7.40
CA GLY A 94 -16.01 7.01 -6.78
C GLY A 94 -16.54 8.43 -6.64
N ARG A 95 -16.16 9.12 -5.55
CA ARG A 95 -16.53 10.51 -5.31
C ARG A 95 -15.30 11.41 -5.40
N ASN A 96 -15.51 12.64 -5.84
CA ASN A 96 -14.48 13.66 -5.86
C ASN A 96 -14.35 14.32 -4.49
N TYR A 97 -13.14 14.34 -3.95
CA TYR A 97 -12.83 14.94 -2.65
C TYR A 97 -11.72 15.98 -2.72
N THR A 98 -11.79 16.96 -1.83
CA THR A 98 -10.57 17.64 -1.35
C THR A 98 -9.93 16.80 -0.25
N PHE A 99 -8.63 16.96 -0.02
CA PHE A 99 -7.94 16.24 1.07
C PHE A 99 -8.61 16.44 2.43
N ARG A 100 -9.00 17.69 2.75
CA ARG A 100 -9.68 18.03 4.01
C ARG A 100 -11.05 17.37 4.16
N ASP A 101 -11.82 17.27 3.08
CA ASP A 101 -13.16 16.68 3.15
C ASP A 101 -13.09 15.17 3.28
N PHE A 102 -12.15 14.51 2.59
CA PHE A 102 -11.88 13.08 2.77
C PHE A 102 -11.39 12.79 4.19
N GLU A 103 -10.47 13.60 4.72
CA GLU A 103 -9.99 13.46 6.10
C GLU A 103 -11.13 13.58 7.12
N LYS A 104 -12.05 14.53 6.96
CA LYS A 104 -13.22 14.65 7.83
C LYS A 104 -14.12 13.42 7.74
N MET A 105 -14.38 12.92 6.53
CA MET A 105 -15.19 11.73 6.31
C MET A 105 -14.56 10.50 6.97
N ALA A 106 -13.28 10.23 6.70
CA ALA A 106 -12.56 9.10 7.27
C ALA A 106 -12.51 9.15 8.81
N ASN A 107 -12.26 10.34 9.38
CA ASN A 107 -12.32 10.55 10.82
C ASN A 107 -13.70 10.30 11.42
N LYS A 108 -14.77 10.72 10.73
CA LYS A 108 -16.15 10.49 11.18
C LYS A 108 -16.47 9.00 11.21
N VAL A 109 -16.08 8.25 10.17
CA VAL A 109 -16.26 6.80 10.11
C VAL A 109 -15.50 6.10 11.24
N PHE A 110 -14.23 6.47 11.44
CA PHE A 110 -13.42 5.94 12.54
C PHE A 110 -14.06 6.21 13.92
N ALA A 111 -14.49 7.45 14.16
CA ALA A 111 -15.08 7.86 15.44
C ALA A 111 -16.42 7.17 15.72
N ILE A 112 -17.25 6.94 14.69
CA ILE A 112 -18.50 6.18 14.83
C ILE A 112 -18.20 4.73 15.23
N ARG A 113 -17.20 4.11 14.61
CA ARG A 113 -16.87 2.71 14.84
C ARG A 113 -16.25 2.45 16.21
N TYR A 114 -15.32 3.29 16.64
CA TYR A 114 -14.54 3.05 17.86
C TYR A 114 -14.87 3.98 19.03
N CYS A 115 -15.86 4.87 18.86
CA CYS A 115 -16.20 5.92 19.83
C CYS A 115 -14.98 6.73 20.31
N SER A 116 -13.96 6.86 19.45
CA SER A 116 -12.66 7.43 19.79
C SER A 116 -12.24 8.44 18.74
N ALA A 117 -11.71 9.56 19.21
CA ALA A 117 -11.02 10.55 18.38
C ALA A 117 -9.51 10.30 18.34
N GLY A 118 -8.96 9.34 19.09
CA GLY A 118 -7.54 9.01 19.13
C GLY A 118 -7.16 7.92 18.14
N CYS A 119 -5.87 7.81 17.81
CA CYS A 119 -5.36 6.65 17.08
C CYS A 119 -5.37 5.42 18.00
N LEU A 120 -5.71 4.26 17.47
CA LEU A 120 -5.64 2.98 18.17
C LEU A 120 -4.32 2.26 17.85
N PRO A 121 -3.85 1.34 18.70
CA PRO A 121 -2.65 0.56 18.42
C PRO A 121 -2.75 -0.18 17.08
N ALA A 122 -1.66 -0.22 16.30
CA ALA A 122 -1.65 -0.88 14.99
C ALA A 122 -2.00 -2.37 15.09
N THR A 123 -1.51 -3.07 16.13
CA THR A 123 -1.83 -4.47 16.41
C THR A 123 -3.31 -4.70 16.69
N TYR A 124 -3.96 -3.76 17.38
CA TYR A 124 -5.40 -3.80 17.63
C TYR A 124 -6.16 -3.64 16.31
N LEU A 125 -5.80 -2.65 15.50
CA LEU A 125 -6.47 -2.37 14.22
C LEU A 125 -6.24 -3.46 13.19
N GLU A 126 -5.08 -4.11 13.18
CA GLU A 126 -4.78 -5.29 12.36
C GLU A 126 -5.71 -6.45 12.72
N LYS A 127 -5.85 -6.76 14.01
CA LYS A 127 -6.80 -7.79 14.47
C LYS A 127 -8.23 -7.46 14.06
N GLU A 128 -8.66 -6.21 14.27
CA GLU A 128 -10.00 -5.77 13.89
C GLU A 128 -10.23 -5.80 12.38
N PHE A 129 -9.20 -5.53 11.57
CA PHE A 129 -9.28 -5.63 10.13
C PHE A 129 -9.56 -7.08 9.70
N TRP A 130 -8.78 -8.05 10.19
CA TRP A 130 -8.98 -9.45 9.84
C TRP A 130 -10.30 -10.02 10.35
N ASN A 131 -10.75 -9.58 11.54
CA ASN A 131 -12.10 -9.88 12.03
C ASN A 131 -13.18 -9.33 11.07
N GLU A 132 -12.99 -8.12 10.54
CA GLU A 132 -13.92 -7.50 9.60
C GLU A 132 -13.95 -8.21 8.24
N ILE A 133 -12.80 -8.66 7.75
CA ILE A 133 -12.70 -9.47 6.52
C ILE A 133 -13.39 -10.83 6.70
N GLY A 134 -13.24 -11.48 7.87
CA GLY A 134 -13.81 -12.80 8.11
C GLY A 134 -15.32 -12.82 8.37
N CYS A 135 -15.83 -11.93 9.23
CA CYS A 135 -17.24 -11.94 9.66
C CYS A 135 -17.82 -10.55 9.94
N GLY A 136 -17.24 -9.52 9.33
CA GLY A 136 -17.64 -8.13 9.51
C GLY A 136 -19.01 -7.76 8.93
N LYS A 137 -19.44 -6.53 9.21
CA LYS A 137 -20.70 -5.94 8.69
C LYS A 137 -20.45 -4.78 7.73
N MET A 138 -19.24 -4.24 7.71
CA MET A 138 -18.79 -3.23 6.79
C MET A 138 -18.66 -3.88 5.41
N GLU A 139 -19.38 -3.34 4.44
CA GLU A 139 -19.41 -3.85 3.07
C GLU A 139 -18.28 -3.23 2.24
N THR A 140 -18.13 -1.90 2.34
CA THR A 140 -17.21 -1.14 1.48
C THR A 140 -16.45 -0.07 2.25
N VAL A 141 -15.28 0.28 1.73
CA VAL A 141 -14.43 1.42 2.12
C VAL A 141 -14.16 2.30 0.90
N GLU A 142 -13.77 3.57 1.11
CA GLU A 142 -13.33 4.44 0.03
C GLU A 142 -11.80 4.60 0.05
N TYR A 143 -11.17 4.50 -1.11
CA TYR A 143 -9.72 4.62 -1.27
C TYR A 143 -9.37 5.37 -2.55
N ALA A 144 -8.29 6.15 -2.56
CA ALA A 144 -7.77 6.73 -3.80
C ALA A 144 -6.39 6.12 -4.10
N CYS A 145 -6.31 5.42 -5.23
CA CYS A 145 -5.07 4.90 -5.79
C CYS A 145 -4.63 5.73 -7.00
N ASP A 146 -3.35 5.64 -7.33
CA ASP A 146 -2.78 6.17 -8.58
C ASP A 146 -3.08 7.67 -8.76
N VAL A 147 -3.12 8.42 -7.66
CA VAL A 147 -3.42 9.85 -7.69
C VAL A 147 -2.18 10.60 -8.12
N ASP A 148 -2.29 11.40 -9.18
CA ASP A 148 -1.20 12.26 -9.61
C ASP A 148 -0.83 13.28 -8.52
N GLY A 149 0.45 13.35 -8.17
CA GLY A 149 0.98 14.41 -7.32
C GLY A 149 2.03 13.95 -6.32
N SER A 150 2.45 14.90 -5.48
CA SER A 150 3.40 14.64 -4.40
C SER A 150 3.03 15.39 -3.12
N ALA A 151 3.36 14.83 -1.95
CA ALA A 151 3.25 15.47 -0.65
C ALA A 151 4.63 15.68 -0.02
N PHE A 152 5.72 15.49 -0.79
CA PHE A 152 7.00 16.07 -0.44
C PHE A 152 6.93 17.59 -0.63
N SER A 153 7.29 18.34 0.41
CA SER A 153 7.28 19.79 0.36
C SER A 153 8.32 20.35 -0.60
N SER A 154 7.96 21.45 -1.25
CA SER A 154 8.86 22.29 -2.05
C SER A 154 9.53 23.40 -1.23
N SER A 155 9.20 23.48 0.07
CA SER A 155 9.76 24.48 0.98
C SER A 155 11.29 24.35 1.10
N PRO A 156 12.08 25.44 1.00
CA PRO A 156 13.54 25.39 1.12
C PRO A 156 14.05 24.90 2.48
N ILE A 157 13.24 24.99 3.53
CA ILE A 157 13.59 24.54 4.88
C ILE A 157 13.26 23.06 5.12
N ASP A 158 12.56 22.40 4.19
CA ASP A 158 12.17 21.00 4.33
C ASP A 158 13.33 20.07 3.93
N GLN A 159 14.00 19.49 4.92
CA GLN A 159 15.17 18.64 4.67
C GLN A 159 14.80 17.40 3.85
N LEU A 160 13.68 16.75 4.18
CA LEU A 160 13.25 15.53 3.50
C LEU A 160 12.79 15.82 2.05
N GLY A 161 12.01 16.88 1.83
CA GLY A 161 11.56 17.30 0.51
C GLY A 161 12.70 17.74 -0.40
N ASN A 162 13.76 18.34 0.15
CA ASN A 162 14.92 18.77 -0.64
C ASN A 162 15.96 17.67 -0.86
N ASN A 163 15.95 16.61 -0.05
CA ASN A 163 16.87 15.49 -0.16
C ASN A 163 16.62 14.61 -1.42
N LYS A 164 17.61 13.78 -1.78
CA LYS A 164 17.54 12.81 -2.89
C LYS A 164 16.55 11.66 -2.65
N TRP A 165 16.17 11.41 -1.40
CA TRP A 165 15.10 10.47 -1.02
C TRP A 165 13.68 10.99 -1.35
N ASN A 166 13.55 12.25 -1.80
CA ASN A 166 12.29 12.70 -2.41
C ASN A 166 12.03 11.90 -3.68
N LEU A 167 10.95 11.11 -3.68
CA LEU A 167 10.62 10.17 -4.76
C LEU A 167 10.40 10.84 -6.13
N LYS A 168 10.08 12.14 -6.16
CA LYS A 168 10.05 12.92 -7.41
C LYS A 168 11.40 13.03 -8.10
N LYS A 169 12.49 12.91 -7.34
CA LYS A 169 13.87 13.04 -7.82
C LYS A 169 14.54 11.69 -8.02
N LEU A 170 14.08 10.66 -7.32
CA LEU A 170 14.73 9.35 -7.22
C LEU A 170 14.99 8.72 -8.61
N SER A 171 13.97 8.66 -9.46
CA SER A 171 14.07 8.08 -10.81
C SER A 171 15.08 8.78 -11.72
N ARG A 172 15.38 10.06 -11.46
CA ARG A 172 16.28 10.91 -12.25
C ARG A 172 17.70 11.01 -11.67
N LEU A 173 17.99 10.33 -10.55
CA LEU A 173 19.33 10.35 -9.97
C LEU A 173 20.36 9.70 -10.92
N PRO A 174 21.64 10.11 -10.87
CA PRO A 174 22.68 9.61 -11.80
C PRO A 174 22.88 8.10 -11.82
N LYS A 175 22.55 7.39 -10.73
CA LYS A 175 22.66 5.93 -10.63
C LYS A 175 21.37 5.18 -10.97
N SER A 176 20.28 5.89 -11.22
CA SER A 176 19.01 5.29 -11.65
C SER A 176 19.09 4.94 -13.13
N SER A 177 18.72 3.71 -13.50
CA SER A 177 18.57 3.32 -14.91
C SER A 177 17.40 4.05 -15.57
N LEU A 178 16.36 4.37 -14.81
CA LEU A 178 15.16 5.08 -15.29
C LEU A 178 15.47 6.51 -15.74
N ARG A 179 16.63 7.08 -15.37
CA ARG A 179 17.02 8.43 -15.79
C ARG A 179 17.12 8.57 -17.32
N LEU A 180 17.39 7.47 -18.01
CA LEU A 180 17.56 7.41 -19.47
C LEU A 180 16.23 7.40 -20.22
N MET A 181 15.11 7.21 -19.52
CA MET A 181 13.79 7.23 -20.14
C MET A 181 13.39 8.65 -20.50
N GLU A 182 13.16 8.91 -21.79
CA GLU A 182 12.76 10.23 -22.29
C GLU A 182 11.31 10.56 -21.91
N THR A 183 10.45 9.55 -21.91
CA THR A 183 9.03 9.69 -21.56
C THR A 183 8.82 9.51 -20.07
N SER A 184 7.94 10.33 -19.50
CA SER A 184 7.46 10.16 -18.13
C SER A 184 6.36 9.10 -18.07
N ILE A 185 6.50 8.14 -17.16
CA ILE A 185 5.54 7.07 -16.91
C ILE A 185 5.05 7.17 -15.46
N PRO A 186 3.76 7.45 -15.23
CA PRO A 186 3.16 7.45 -13.89
C PRO A 186 3.40 6.12 -13.16
N GLY A 187 3.79 6.20 -11.89
CA GLY A 187 4.10 5.03 -11.05
C GLY A 187 5.47 4.41 -11.26
N VAL A 188 6.19 4.81 -12.32
CA VAL A 188 7.55 4.31 -12.62
C VAL A 188 8.57 5.43 -12.51
N THR A 189 8.46 6.47 -13.33
CA THR A 189 9.39 7.61 -13.28
C THR A 189 8.86 8.76 -12.42
N GLU A 190 7.54 8.83 -12.25
CA GLU A 190 6.87 9.81 -11.38
C GLU A 190 6.11 9.08 -10.27
N PRO A 191 6.24 9.53 -9.00
CA PRO A 191 5.55 8.90 -7.90
C PRO A 191 4.03 9.12 -7.98
N MET A 192 3.26 8.13 -7.52
CA MET A 192 1.81 8.24 -7.34
C MET A 192 1.44 8.31 -5.85
N LEU A 193 0.38 9.05 -5.57
CA LEU A 193 -0.21 9.19 -4.24
C LEU A 193 -1.25 8.10 -4.02
N TYR A 194 -1.22 7.53 -2.82
CA TYR A 194 -2.26 6.65 -2.32
C TYR A 194 -2.85 7.27 -1.06
N ILE A 195 -4.18 7.45 -1.04
CA ILE A 195 -4.91 8.11 0.04
C ILE A 195 -5.99 7.16 0.55
N GLY A 196 -5.80 6.66 1.77
CA GLY A 196 -6.68 5.66 2.36
C GLY A 196 -7.30 6.07 3.68
N MET A 197 -8.36 5.35 4.03
CA MET A 197 -9.07 5.45 5.31
C MET A 197 -8.97 4.13 6.06
N LEU A 198 -9.53 4.06 7.27
CA LEU A 198 -9.59 2.81 8.03
C LEU A 198 -10.07 1.64 7.15
N PHE A 199 -9.27 0.57 7.13
CA PHE A 199 -9.49 -0.68 6.39
C PHE A 199 -9.40 -0.62 4.86
N SER A 200 -9.06 0.52 4.24
CA SER A 200 -8.65 0.50 2.83
C SER A 200 -7.36 -0.31 2.65
N HIS A 201 -7.29 -1.09 1.57
CA HIS A 201 -6.19 -2.01 1.25
C HIS A 201 -5.81 -1.97 -0.24
N ALA A 202 -4.64 -2.48 -0.59
CA ALA A 202 -4.10 -2.44 -1.97
C ALA A 202 -4.23 -3.77 -2.75
N ALA A 203 -4.95 -4.76 -2.21
CA ALA A 203 -5.03 -6.11 -2.79
C ALA A 203 -5.60 -6.18 -4.23
N LEU A 204 -6.43 -5.22 -4.64
CA LEU A 204 -7.11 -5.24 -5.94
C LEU A 204 -6.13 -5.17 -7.14
N GLU A 205 -5.00 -4.47 -6.98
CA GLU A 205 -4.01 -4.33 -8.07
C GLU A 205 -3.21 -5.62 -8.27
N PHE A 206 -2.98 -6.36 -7.18
CA PHE A 206 -2.39 -7.69 -7.22
C PHE A 206 -3.28 -8.68 -7.96
N GLU A 207 -4.59 -8.70 -7.67
CA GLU A 207 -5.54 -9.56 -8.40
C GLU A 207 -5.54 -9.27 -9.90
N ARG A 208 -5.42 -7.99 -10.29
CA ARG A 208 -5.34 -7.56 -11.68
C ARG A 208 -4.06 -8.07 -12.37
N VAL A 209 -2.91 -7.91 -11.73
CA VAL A 209 -1.61 -8.34 -12.27
C VAL A 209 -1.54 -9.87 -12.36
N VAL A 210 -1.99 -10.57 -11.33
CA VAL A 210 -2.06 -12.04 -11.30
C VAL A 210 -2.97 -12.56 -12.42
N ARG A 211 -4.16 -11.95 -12.61
CA ARG A 211 -5.06 -12.26 -13.72
C ARG A 211 -4.38 -12.07 -15.08
N GLU A 212 -3.68 -10.95 -15.28
CA GLU A 212 -3.14 -10.57 -16.59
C GLU A 212 -1.81 -11.25 -16.96
N HIS A 213 -0.95 -11.58 -15.98
CA HIS A 213 0.44 -11.99 -16.26
C HIS A 213 0.80 -13.40 -15.77
N VAL A 214 0.10 -13.92 -14.76
CA VAL A 214 0.37 -15.29 -14.26
C VAL A 214 -0.56 -16.28 -14.95
N TYR A 215 -1.84 -15.92 -15.12
CA TYR A 215 -2.84 -16.86 -15.61
C TYR A 215 -3.14 -16.77 -17.11
N THR A 216 -2.80 -15.68 -17.79
CA THR A 216 -2.99 -15.57 -19.26
C THR A 216 -1.92 -16.32 -20.06
N THR A 217 -0.76 -16.63 -19.47
CA THR A 217 0.40 -17.11 -20.26
C THR A 217 0.73 -18.59 -20.07
N ASP A 218 0.50 -19.17 -18.88
CA ASP A 218 1.01 -20.52 -18.59
C ASP A 218 -0.04 -21.62 -18.32
N ILE A 219 -1.36 -21.33 -18.35
CA ILE A 219 -2.42 -22.34 -18.09
C ILE A 219 -3.52 -22.38 -19.18
N LEU A 220 -3.45 -21.56 -20.23
CA LEU A 220 -4.44 -21.60 -21.33
C LEU A 220 -4.19 -22.71 -22.38
N SER A 221 -3.42 -23.74 -22.03
CA SER A 221 -3.16 -24.87 -22.93
C SER A 221 -3.44 -26.24 -22.31
N SER A 222 -4.57 -26.40 -21.62
CA SER A 222 -5.21 -27.73 -21.52
C SER A 222 -6.69 -27.63 -21.15
N ASP A 223 -7.53 -27.96 -22.12
CA ASP A 223 -8.93 -28.42 -22.05
C ASP A 223 -9.63 -28.37 -20.67
N GLY A 224 -10.52 -27.39 -20.48
CA GLY A 224 -11.87 -27.68 -19.95
C GLY A 224 -12.24 -27.31 -18.52
N GLU A 225 -11.43 -26.58 -17.74
CA GLU A 225 -11.83 -26.08 -16.40
C GLU A 225 -11.64 -24.56 -16.22
N ASP A 226 -12.21 -23.76 -17.13
CA ASP A 226 -12.20 -22.29 -17.02
C ASP A 226 -12.99 -21.77 -15.79
N GLY A 227 -13.94 -22.53 -15.26
CA GLY A 227 -14.81 -22.09 -14.16
C GLY A 227 -14.20 -22.18 -12.77
N ALA A 228 -13.24 -23.08 -12.52
CA ALA A 228 -12.65 -23.25 -11.18
C ALA A 228 -11.70 -22.10 -10.82
N PHE A 229 -11.05 -21.51 -11.83
CA PHE A 229 -10.07 -20.45 -11.66
C PHE A 229 -10.67 -19.05 -11.64
N ASP A 230 -11.74 -18.78 -12.40
CA ASP A 230 -12.58 -17.59 -12.18
C ASP A 230 -13.24 -17.61 -10.79
N VAL A 231 -13.55 -18.81 -10.28
CA VAL A 231 -13.99 -19.00 -8.89
C VAL A 231 -12.84 -18.75 -7.90
N LEU A 232 -11.58 -19.08 -8.21
CA LEU A 232 -10.42 -18.75 -7.38
C LEU A 232 -10.08 -17.26 -7.40
N LEU A 233 -10.17 -16.59 -8.56
CA LEU A 233 -10.03 -15.12 -8.72
C LEU A 233 -11.22 -14.36 -8.10
N GLY A 234 -12.41 -14.96 -8.08
CA GLY A 234 -13.54 -14.49 -7.30
C GLY A 234 -13.35 -14.72 -5.80
N LYS A 235 -12.45 -15.65 -5.41
CA LYS A 235 -12.08 -16.06 -4.05
C LYS A 235 -10.72 -15.55 -3.56
N THR A 236 -9.99 -14.73 -4.32
CA THR A 236 -8.81 -13.97 -3.81
C THR A 236 -9.23 -12.82 -2.91
N THR A 237 -10.28 -13.05 -2.12
CA THR A 237 -10.50 -12.38 -0.86
C THR A 237 -9.18 -12.36 -0.12
N LEU A 238 -8.78 -11.18 0.37
CA LEU A 238 -7.77 -11.06 1.41
C LEU A 238 -7.90 -12.23 2.38
N PHE A 239 -6.93 -13.12 2.40
CA PHE A 239 -6.90 -14.22 3.34
C PHE A 239 -5.82 -13.93 4.38
N PRO A 240 -5.99 -14.39 5.62
CA PRO A 240 -5.02 -14.11 6.65
C PRO A 240 -3.66 -14.74 6.30
N PRO A 241 -2.53 -14.08 6.59
CA PRO A 241 -1.19 -14.60 6.35
C PRO A 241 -0.91 -15.98 6.93
N ASN A 242 -1.65 -16.37 7.98
CA ASN A 242 -1.57 -17.70 8.58
C ASN A 242 -1.79 -18.82 7.56
N ASN A 243 -2.63 -18.61 6.54
CA ASN A 243 -2.85 -19.59 5.49
C ASN A 243 -1.57 -19.88 4.69
N LEU A 244 -0.71 -18.88 4.47
CA LEU A 244 0.59 -19.04 3.80
C LEU A 244 1.61 -19.71 4.73
N LEU A 245 1.62 -19.30 6.01
CA LEU A 245 2.51 -19.86 7.02
C LEU A 245 2.26 -21.36 7.25
N GLU A 246 1.00 -21.79 7.23
CA GLU A 246 0.60 -23.21 7.30
C GLU A 246 1.14 -24.04 6.13
N HIS A 247 1.42 -23.40 4.99
CA HIS A 247 1.98 -24.02 3.79
C HIS A 247 3.48 -23.73 3.61
N GLU A 248 4.16 -23.33 4.69
CA GLU A 248 5.60 -23.05 4.73
C GLU A 248 6.04 -21.92 3.78
N VAL A 249 5.12 -21.05 3.35
CA VAL A 249 5.43 -19.85 2.59
C VAL A 249 5.84 -18.73 3.57
N PRO A 250 7.06 -18.18 3.45
CA PRO A 250 7.52 -17.15 4.38
C PRO A 250 6.76 -15.85 4.17
N VAL A 251 6.24 -15.28 5.26
CA VAL A 251 5.57 -13.98 5.27
C VAL A 251 6.21 -13.07 6.30
N TYR A 252 6.48 -11.83 5.90
CA TYR A 252 7.11 -10.81 6.74
C TYR A 252 6.21 -9.60 6.89
N LYS A 253 6.12 -9.07 8.12
CA LYS A 253 5.31 -7.88 8.41
C LYS A 253 6.13 -6.60 8.40
N ALA A 254 5.54 -5.50 7.94
CA ALA A 254 6.08 -4.16 8.09
C ALA A 254 4.99 -3.17 8.50
N VAL A 255 5.12 -2.58 9.69
CA VAL A 255 4.25 -1.46 10.11
C VAL A 255 4.94 -0.14 9.81
N GLN A 256 4.46 0.57 8.78
CA GLN A 256 4.98 1.87 8.34
C GLN A 256 4.33 3.01 9.14
N LYS A 257 5.16 3.93 9.65
CA LYS A 257 4.77 5.20 10.26
C LYS A 257 5.18 6.37 9.37
N LEU A 258 4.66 7.55 9.69
CA LEU A 258 5.05 8.79 9.02
C LEU A 258 6.57 9.01 9.12
N GLY A 259 7.21 9.28 7.99
CA GLY A 259 8.66 9.46 7.89
C GLY A 259 9.46 8.16 7.70
N GLU A 260 8.80 7.01 7.58
CA GLU A 260 9.43 5.73 7.24
C GLU A 260 9.19 5.39 5.77
N PHE A 261 10.14 4.72 5.14
CA PHE A 261 10.02 4.19 3.77
C PHE A 261 9.84 2.67 3.83
N ILE A 262 8.98 2.13 2.98
CA ILE A 262 8.90 0.70 2.69
C ILE A 262 9.50 0.48 1.31
N ILE A 263 10.43 -0.47 1.22
CA ILE A 263 11.07 -0.87 -0.03
C ILE A 263 10.68 -2.30 -0.31
N THR A 264 10.20 -2.54 -1.52
CA THR A 264 9.92 -3.86 -2.06
C THR A 264 11.07 -4.27 -2.97
N PHE A 265 11.58 -5.48 -2.80
CA PHE A 265 12.65 -6.06 -3.63
C PHE A 265 12.05 -7.11 -4.55
N SER A 266 12.28 -6.93 -5.85
CA SER A 266 11.87 -7.88 -6.87
C SER A 266 12.81 -9.09 -6.87
N THR A 267 12.57 -10.08 -6.01
CA THR A 267 13.12 -11.43 -6.18
C THR A 267 12.04 -12.40 -6.61
N VAL A 268 12.44 -13.35 -7.45
CA VAL A 268 11.61 -14.41 -8.06
C VAL A 268 10.76 -15.08 -6.99
N GLU A 269 9.44 -15.14 -7.20
CA GLU A 269 8.40 -15.73 -6.33
C GLU A 269 7.94 -14.93 -5.10
N THR A 270 8.41 -13.70 -4.89
CA THR A 270 7.83 -12.86 -3.84
C THR A 270 6.61 -12.11 -4.37
N MET A 271 5.42 -12.70 -4.19
CA MET A 271 4.17 -11.95 -4.13
C MET A 271 4.34 -10.92 -3.01
N THR A 272 4.77 -9.72 -3.37
CA THR A 272 4.98 -8.65 -2.40
C THR A 272 3.61 -8.08 -2.09
N GLU A 273 2.86 -8.80 -1.26
CA GLU A 273 1.64 -8.32 -0.67
C GLU A 273 2.03 -7.24 0.35
N ALA A 274 2.23 -6.00 -0.10
CA ALA A 274 1.99 -4.91 0.81
C ALA A 274 0.49 -4.64 0.77
N SER A 275 -0.26 -5.48 1.49
CA SER A 275 -1.59 -5.13 1.98
C SER A 275 -1.37 -3.92 2.88
N MET A 276 -1.47 -2.76 2.26
CA MET A 276 -1.25 -1.49 2.93
C MET A 276 -2.48 -1.21 3.78
N ILE A 277 -2.52 -1.84 4.96
CA ILE A 277 -3.61 -1.65 5.91
C ILE A 277 -3.42 -0.26 6.51
N CYS A 278 -4.29 0.66 6.11
CA CYS A 278 -4.32 1.98 6.68
C CYS A 278 -4.84 1.91 8.12
N SER A 279 -3.93 1.75 9.10
CA SER A 279 -4.23 1.72 10.53
C SER A 279 -4.33 3.13 11.14
N GLY A 280 -4.41 4.17 10.32
CA GLY A 280 -4.50 5.57 10.72
C GLY A 280 -5.75 6.24 10.16
N LYS A 281 -6.05 7.45 10.66
CA LYS A 281 -7.24 8.23 10.27
C LYS A 281 -7.27 8.58 8.78
N VAL A 282 -6.11 8.91 8.20
CA VAL A 282 -5.84 8.95 6.77
C VAL A 282 -4.38 8.55 6.58
N LEU A 283 -4.12 7.58 5.71
CA LEU A 283 -2.75 7.27 5.29
C LEU A 283 -2.49 7.92 3.95
N THR A 284 -1.39 8.67 3.85
CA THR A 284 -0.77 8.99 2.57
C THR A 284 0.48 8.13 2.46
N SER A 285 0.47 7.19 1.53
CA SER A 285 1.61 6.31 1.26
C SER A 285 2.10 6.52 -0.16
N TRP A 286 3.36 6.15 -0.37
CA TRP A 286 4.03 6.21 -1.65
C TRP A 286 4.42 4.79 -2.04
N TRP A 287 4.07 4.39 -3.26
CA TRP A 287 4.68 3.24 -3.88
C TRP A 287 5.74 3.70 -4.87
N PHE A 288 6.89 3.05 -4.79
CA PHE A 288 7.94 3.17 -5.78
C PHE A 288 8.55 1.77 -5.96
N ASN A 289 8.27 1.15 -7.10
CA ASN A 289 8.98 -0.07 -7.47
C ASN A 289 10.39 0.33 -7.90
N ILE A 290 11.41 -0.20 -7.21
CA ILE A 290 12.83 0.01 -7.52
C ILE A 290 13.36 -1.22 -8.26
#